data_AF-A0A387HSR5-F1
#
_entry.id   AF-A0A387HSR5-F1
#
_cell.length_a   1.000
_cell.length_b   1.000
_cell.length_c   1.000
_cell.angle_alpha   90.00
_cell.angle_beta   90.00
_cell.angle_gamma   90.00
#
_symmetry.space_group_name_H-M   'P 1'
#
loop_
_entity.id
_entity.type
_entity.pdbx_description
1 polymer ?
#
loop_
_entity_poly.entity_id
_entity_poly.type
_entity_poly.pdbx_seq_one_letter_code
_entity_poly.pdbx_strand_id
1 'polypeptide(L)'
;MNARKKIALFLSATALTAGLTATGLPLAAAAPAKPAAECGVRSDGRLYCGNAVGAKGYADRSYRSATRGTLDTGFNWFVCWGHGDPHQGGNDIWYWTQLDNGAWGNVPAVSVRTGQDPAPGLREC
;
A
#
# COMPACT_ATOMS: atom_id res chain seq x y z
N MET A 1 -52.27 33.80 -15.22
CA MET A 1 -52.00 34.60 -16.43
C MET A 1 -50.66 34.14 -17.00
N ASN A 2 -50.43 33.83 -18.27
CA ASN A 2 -51.22 33.43 -19.43
C ASN A 2 -50.21 32.75 -20.37
N ALA A 3 -50.60 31.63 -20.99
CA ALA A 3 -49.85 30.98 -22.04
C ALA A 3 -49.92 31.75 -23.39
N ARG A 4 -49.03 31.39 -24.34
CA ARG A 4 -49.16 31.35 -25.84
C ARG A 4 -47.87 31.90 -26.50
N LYS A 5 -46.97 31.15 -27.18
CA LYS A 5 -47.02 30.16 -28.29
C LYS A 5 -47.15 30.78 -29.70
N LYS A 6 -46.11 30.61 -30.55
CA LYS A 6 -46.07 30.62 -32.05
C LYS A 6 -44.82 29.80 -32.46
N ILE A 7 -44.83 28.52 -32.85
CA ILE A 7 -45.19 27.81 -34.11
C ILE A 7 -44.46 28.31 -35.38
N ALA A 8 -43.54 27.48 -35.91
CA ALA A 8 -43.48 26.92 -37.29
C ALA A 8 -42.10 26.23 -37.49
N LEU A 9 -41.96 24.89 -37.46
CA LEU A 9 -42.09 23.91 -38.56
C LEU A 9 -41.33 24.27 -39.86
N PHE A 10 -40.22 23.56 -40.12
CA PHE A 10 -39.95 22.97 -41.44
C PHE A 10 -39.19 21.65 -41.31
N LEU A 11 -39.71 20.66 -42.04
CA LEU A 11 -39.22 19.30 -42.22
C LEU A 11 -37.94 19.28 -43.05
N SER A 12 -37.07 18.29 -42.84
CA SER A 12 -36.71 17.30 -43.88
C SER A 12 -35.83 16.20 -43.29
N ALA A 13 -36.31 14.97 -43.48
CA ALA A 13 -35.64 13.74 -43.10
C ALA A 13 -34.48 13.41 -44.04
N THR A 14 -33.42 12.84 -43.49
CA THR A 14 -32.61 11.85 -44.21
C THR A 14 -32.18 10.80 -43.21
N ALA A 15 -32.77 9.62 -43.35
CA ALA A 15 -32.38 8.42 -42.66
C ALA A 15 -31.06 7.91 -43.27
N LEU A 16 -30.04 7.67 -42.43
CA LEU A 16 -29.04 6.67 -42.71
C LEU A 16 -29.04 5.66 -41.56
N THR A 17 -29.72 4.54 -41.81
CA THR A 17 -29.48 3.27 -41.14
C THR A 17 -28.14 2.72 -41.59
N ALA A 18 -27.18 2.56 -40.66
CA ALA A 18 -26.13 1.55 -40.76
C ALA A 18 -25.35 1.44 -39.42
N GLY A 19 -25.30 0.22 -38.88
CA GLY A 19 -24.14 -0.23 -38.10
C GLY A 19 -24.31 -0.31 -36.60
N LEU A 20 -25.03 -1.33 -36.11
CA LEU A 20 -24.65 -1.97 -34.85
C LEU A 20 -23.26 -2.58 -35.04
N THR A 21 -22.24 -1.99 -34.42
CA THR A 21 -21.08 -2.75 -33.94
C THR A 21 -20.76 -2.22 -32.55
N ALA A 22 -21.46 -2.78 -31.55
CA ALA A 22 -20.93 -2.80 -30.20
C ALA A 22 -19.63 -3.61 -30.26
N THR A 23 -18.51 -2.93 -30.47
CA THR A 23 -17.19 -3.50 -30.24
C THR A 23 -17.15 -3.80 -28.75
N GLY A 24 -17.44 -5.05 -28.40
CA GLY A 24 -17.18 -5.58 -27.07
C GLY A 24 -15.71 -5.32 -26.76
N LEU A 25 -15.46 -4.28 -25.96
CA LEU A 25 -14.16 -4.13 -25.32
C LEU A 25 -13.95 -5.44 -24.56
N PRO A 26 -12.78 -6.09 -24.70
CA PRO A 26 -12.49 -7.23 -23.85
C PRO A 26 -12.57 -6.71 -22.42
N LEU A 27 -13.52 -7.23 -21.63
CA LEU A 27 -13.42 -7.12 -20.18
C LEU A 27 -12.11 -7.82 -19.84
N ALA A 28 -11.06 -7.03 -19.62
CA ALA A 28 -9.87 -7.52 -18.97
C ALA A 28 -10.36 -8.14 -17.66
N ALA A 29 -10.25 -9.47 -17.55
CA ALA A 29 -10.53 -10.16 -16.31
C ALA A 29 -9.64 -9.48 -15.26
N ALA A 30 -10.26 -8.80 -14.30
CA ALA A 30 -9.54 -8.25 -13.17
C ALA A 30 -8.79 -9.43 -12.55
N ALA A 31 -7.45 -9.37 -12.59
CA ALA A 31 -6.65 -10.33 -11.86
C ALA A 31 -7.19 -10.38 -10.42
N PRO A 32 -7.30 -11.57 -9.81
CA PRO A 32 -7.77 -11.65 -8.44
C PRO A 32 -6.96 -10.65 -7.61
N ALA A 33 -7.65 -9.73 -6.94
CA ALA A 33 -7.00 -8.81 -6.03
C ALA A 33 -6.21 -9.69 -5.07
N LYS A 34 -4.87 -9.55 -5.07
CA LYS A 34 -4.06 -10.14 -4.01
C LYS A 34 -4.72 -9.69 -2.71
N PRO A 35 -4.97 -10.60 -1.74
CA PRO A 35 -5.50 -10.20 -0.44
C PRO A 35 -4.72 -8.97 -0.01
N ALA A 36 -5.42 -7.88 0.33
CA ALA A 36 -4.77 -6.68 0.85
C ALA A 36 -3.80 -7.18 1.91
N ALA A 37 -2.50 -6.99 1.66
CA ALA A 37 -1.46 -7.66 2.44
C ALA A 37 -1.75 -7.36 3.91
N GLU A 38 -2.10 -8.43 4.63
CA GLU A 38 -2.64 -8.39 5.98
C GLU A 38 -1.58 -7.74 6.87
N CYS A 39 -1.73 -6.44 7.13
CA CYS A 39 -0.83 -5.70 8.00
C CYS A 39 -1.44 -5.66 9.40
N GLY A 40 -0.83 -6.37 10.33
CA GLY A 40 -1.33 -6.45 11.69
C GLY A 40 -0.53 -7.40 12.57
N VAL A 41 -0.71 -7.24 13.88
CA VAL A 41 -0.17 -8.16 14.86
C VAL A 41 -1.05 -9.41 14.92
N ARG A 42 -0.41 -10.57 14.77
CA ARG A 42 -1.10 -11.87 14.81
C ARG A 42 -1.02 -12.48 16.21
N SER A 43 -1.68 -13.62 16.39
CA SER A 43 -1.77 -14.34 17.67
C SER A 43 -0.42 -14.79 18.24
N ASP A 44 0.64 -14.85 17.42
CA ASP A 44 2.02 -15.12 17.85
C ASP A 44 2.74 -13.87 18.41
N GLY A 45 2.04 -12.73 18.47
CA GLY A 45 2.57 -11.46 18.97
C GLY A 45 3.52 -10.74 18.00
N ARG A 46 3.64 -11.21 16.75
CA ARG A 46 4.47 -10.56 15.73
C ARG A 46 3.61 -9.71 14.81
N LEU A 47 4.14 -8.56 14.40
CA LEU A 47 3.58 -7.77 13.31
C LEU A 47 3.95 -8.45 12.00
N TYR A 48 2.97 -8.76 11.17
CA TYR A 48 3.18 -9.15 9.78
C TYR A 48 2.72 -7.98 8.93
N CYS A 49 3.58 -7.47 8.04
CA CYS A 49 3.25 -6.32 7.22
C CYS A 49 4.12 -6.23 5.97
N GLY A 50 3.64 -5.49 4.96
CA GLY A 50 4.43 -5.16 3.80
C GLY A 50 5.59 -4.21 4.15
N ASN A 51 6.66 -4.26 3.36
CA ASN A 51 7.80 -3.35 3.48
C ASN A 51 8.32 -2.92 2.10
N ALA A 52 9.18 -1.90 2.09
CA ALA A 52 9.97 -1.54 0.92
C ALA A 52 10.97 -2.66 0.62
N VAL A 53 11.04 -3.09 -0.64
CA VAL A 53 12.04 -4.07 -1.10
C VAL A 53 13.41 -3.40 -1.09
N GLY A 54 14.42 -4.09 -0.54
CA GLY A 54 15.75 -3.57 -0.30
C GLY A 54 15.87 -2.69 0.95
N ALA A 55 14.85 -2.65 1.82
CA ALA A 55 14.92 -1.88 3.07
C ALA A 55 16.09 -2.40 3.93
N LYS A 56 16.98 -1.51 4.36
CA LYS A 56 18.15 -1.86 5.16
C LYS A 56 17.76 -2.17 6.60
N GLY A 57 18.35 -3.24 7.16
CA GLY A 57 18.35 -3.52 8.59
C GLY A 57 19.65 -3.04 9.24
N TYR A 58 19.54 -2.36 10.37
CA TYR A 58 20.63 -1.70 11.08
C TYR A 58 20.93 -2.40 12.41
N ALA A 59 22.19 -2.38 12.84
CA ALA A 59 22.62 -3.01 14.09
C ALA A 59 21.91 -2.40 15.31
N ASP A 60 21.80 -1.07 15.31
CA ASP A 60 21.08 -0.29 16.31
C ASP A 60 19.92 0.44 15.62
N ARG A 61 19.03 1.07 16.40
CA ARG A 61 17.95 1.94 15.87
C ARG A 61 18.51 3.30 15.44
N SER A 62 19.59 3.29 14.67
CA SER A 62 20.29 4.46 14.20
C SER A 62 20.85 4.22 12.80
N TYR A 63 20.68 5.22 11.93
CA TYR A 63 21.28 5.25 10.59
C TYR A 63 22.82 5.29 10.62
N ARG A 64 23.43 5.64 11.76
CA ARG A 64 24.89 5.64 11.93
C ARG A 64 25.45 4.26 12.27
N SER A 65 24.60 3.31 12.65
CA SER A 65 25.04 1.95 12.97
C SER A 65 25.29 1.12 11.71
N ALA A 66 26.01 0.02 11.86
CA ALA A 66 26.33 -0.87 10.74
C ALA A 66 25.04 -1.47 10.13
N THR A 67 24.94 -1.46 8.80
CA THR A 67 23.92 -2.24 8.08
C THR A 67 24.24 -3.73 8.24
N ARG A 68 23.25 -4.53 8.67
CA ARG A 68 23.35 -5.98 8.89
C ARG A 68 22.83 -6.80 7.71
N GLY A 69 22.04 -6.19 6.83
CA GLY A 69 21.41 -6.84 5.68
C GLY A 69 20.23 -6.02 5.15
N THR A 70 19.38 -6.65 4.35
CA THR A 70 18.18 -6.04 3.74
C THR A 70 16.94 -6.92 3.89
N LEU A 71 15.78 -6.30 3.67
CA LEU A 71 14.50 -6.96 3.41
C LEU A 71 14.24 -6.97 1.90
N ASP A 72 14.59 -8.03 1.21
CA ASP A 72 14.47 -8.23 -0.24
C ASP A 72 13.07 -8.74 -0.62
N THR A 73 12.35 -9.33 0.33
CA THR A 73 10.93 -9.64 0.18
C THR A 73 10.07 -8.42 0.51
N GLY A 74 8.92 -8.27 -0.17
CA GLY A 74 8.00 -7.16 0.05
C GLY A 74 7.06 -7.32 1.26
N PHE A 75 7.23 -8.37 2.06
CA PHE A 75 6.38 -8.73 3.20
C PHE A 75 7.19 -9.53 4.23
N ASN A 76 7.26 -9.04 5.46
CA ASN A 76 8.07 -9.62 6.54
C ASN A 76 7.32 -9.60 7.88
N TRP A 77 7.87 -10.29 8.88
CA TRP A 77 7.40 -10.22 10.27
C TRP A 77 8.35 -9.44 11.16
N PHE A 78 7.85 -8.80 12.21
CA PHE A 78 8.60 -7.99 13.16
C PHE A 78 8.18 -8.35 14.59
N VAL A 79 9.14 -8.45 15.52
CA VAL A 79 8.88 -9.00 16.87
C VAL A 79 8.56 -7.96 17.92
N CYS A 80 8.99 -6.72 17.72
CA CYS A 80 8.77 -5.59 18.61
C CYS A 80 9.20 -4.30 17.92
N TRP A 81 8.91 -3.17 18.55
CA TRP A 81 9.33 -1.84 18.11
C TRP A 81 10.11 -1.11 19.21
N GLY A 82 10.78 -0.01 18.87
CA GLY A 82 11.33 0.92 19.85
C GLY A 82 11.76 2.24 19.21
N HIS A 83 12.12 3.22 20.04
CA HIS A 83 12.60 4.53 19.60
C HIS A 83 14.03 4.49 19.04
N GLY A 84 14.32 5.38 18.09
CA GLY A 84 15.61 5.47 17.39
C GLY A 84 15.88 6.83 16.75
N ASP A 85 16.66 6.83 15.67
CA ASP A 85 16.87 8.04 14.87
C ASP A 85 15.56 8.48 14.18
N PRO A 86 15.25 9.79 14.13
CA PRO A 86 14.14 10.30 13.33
C PRO A 86 14.30 9.97 11.85
N HIS A 87 13.19 9.73 11.17
CA HIS A 87 13.19 9.38 9.75
C HIS A 87 12.07 10.07 8.96
N GLN A 88 12.10 9.95 7.63
CA GLN A 88 11.18 10.64 6.71
C GLN A 88 9.68 10.33 6.92
N GLY A 89 9.36 9.28 7.69
CA GLY A 89 8.00 9.00 8.16
C GLY A 89 7.47 9.96 9.25
N GLY A 90 8.27 10.92 9.71
CA GLY A 90 7.83 11.94 10.68
C GLY A 90 7.77 11.47 12.14
N ASN A 91 8.28 10.29 12.43
CA ASN A 91 8.46 9.73 13.77
C ASN A 91 9.87 9.11 13.90
N ASP A 92 10.11 8.45 15.04
CA ASP A 92 11.38 7.82 15.41
C ASP A 92 11.19 6.32 15.76
N ILE A 93 10.18 5.67 15.19
CA ILE A 93 9.84 4.27 15.48
C ILE A 93 10.63 3.33 14.57
N TRP A 94 11.20 2.28 15.15
CA TRP A 94 11.95 1.26 14.44
C TRP A 94 11.44 -0.14 14.82
N TYR A 95 11.36 -1.04 13.84
CA TYR A 95 10.90 -2.42 14.03
C TYR A 95 12.07 -3.40 13.99
N TRP A 96 12.07 -4.36 14.91
CA TRP A 96 13.08 -5.42 15.00
C TRP A 96 12.64 -6.67 14.26
N THR A 97 13.49 -7.20 13.38
CA THR A 97 13.18 -8.36 12.53
C THR A 97 14.44 -9.16 12.19
N GLN A 98 14.24 -10.36 11.65
CA GLN A 98 15.28 -11.12 10.95
C GLN A 98 15.27 -10.73 9.47
N LEU A 99 16.44 -10.39 8.95
CA LEU A 99 16.68 -9.99 7.57
C LEU A 99 16.84 -11.22 6.66
N ASP A 100 16.81 -11.04 5.34
CA ASP A 100 16.86 -12.17 4.40
C ASP A 100 18.17 -12.98 4.47
N ASN A 101 19.25 -12.38 4.95
CA ASN A 101 20.52 -13.09 5.21
C ASN A 101 20.57 -13.81 6.58
N GLY A 102 19.47 -13.83 7.33
CA GLY A 102 19.36 -14.48 8.64
C GLY A 102 19.88 -13.65 9.83
N ALA A 103 20.53 -12.51 9.58
CA ALA A 103 20.92 -11.59 10.64
C ALA A 103 19.71 -10.86 11.22
N TRP A 104 19.81 -10.42 12.47
CA TRP A 104 18.79 -9.54 13.05
C TRP A 104 19.14 -8.07 12.81
N GLY A 105 18.11 -7.23 12.57
CA GLY A 105 18.28 -5.81 12.27
C GLY A 105 17.06 -4.96 12.60
N ASN A 106 17.32 -3.68 12.87
CA ASN A 106 16.31 -2.64 13.09
C ASN A 106 15.98 -2.00 11.75
N VAL A 107 14.70 -1.89 11.42
CA VAL A 107 14.20 -1.27 10.18
C VAL A 107 13.36 -0.04 10.56
N PRO A 108 13.62 1.15 10.01
CA PRO A 108 12.86 2.34 10.34
C PRO A 108 11.42 2.19 9.84
N ALA A 109 10.45 2.68 10.61
CA ALA A 109 9.04 2.50 10.32
C ALA A 109 8.62 3.06 8.96
N VAL A 110 9.29 4.10 8.46
CA VAL A 110 9.08 4.62 7.08
C VAL A 110 9.26 3.56 5.98
N SER A 111 9.98 2.47 6.25
CA SER A 111 10.18 1.36 5.31
C SER A 111 9.17 0.22 5.50
N VAL A 112 8.31 0.28 6.52
CA VAL A 112 7.28 -0.70 6.84
C VAL A 112 5.92 -0.07 6.54
N ARG A 113 5.02 -0.80 5.87
CA ARG A 113 3.73 -0.26 5.39
C ARG A 113 2.64 -0.36 6.45
N THR A 114 2.97 -0.01 7.69
CA THR A 114 2.02 0.08 8.80
C THR A 114 1.03 1.21 8.57
N GLY A 115 -0.20 1.05 9.06
CA GLY A 115 -1.19 2.13 9.04
C GLY A 115 -0.97 3.17 10.14
N GLN A 116 -0.32 2.77 11.23
CA GLN A 116 0.04 3.60 12.39
C GLN A 116 1.35 3.08 12.98
N ASP A 117 2.20 3.99 13.42
CA ASP A 117 3.42 3.68 14.17
C ASP A 117 3.33 4.20 15.62
N PRO A 118 3.74 3.41 16.62
CA PRO A 118 4.03 1.98 16.50
C PRO A 118 2.77 1.20 16.11
N ALA A 119 2.97 0.05 15.44
CA ALA A 119 1.87 -0.82 15.02
C ALA A 119 1.00 -1.21 16.22
N PRO A 120 -0.33 -0.98 16.19
CA PRO A 120 -1.21 -1.31 17.30
C PRO A 120 -1.09 -2.78 17.71
N GLY A 121 -0.91 -3.01 19.01
CA GLY A 121 -0.78 -4.35 19.59
C GLY A 121 0.63 -4.95 19.54
N LEU A 122 1.60 -4.30 18.86
CA LEU A 122 2.99 -4.78 18.89
C LEU A 122 3.64 -4.24 20.15
N ARG A 123 4.32 -5.11 20.90
CA ARG A 123 5.03 -4.72 22.12
C ARG A 123 6.28 -3.90 21.81
N GLU A 124 6.66 -3.04 22.75
CA GLU A 124 7.96 -2.38 22.76
C GLU A 124 9.08 -3.38 23.12
N CYS A 125 10.29 -3.11 22.63
CA CYS A 125 11.56 -3.60 23.13
C CYS A 125 12.44 -2.41 23.53
#